data_AF-A0A8D8KFC6-F1
#
_entry.id   AF-A0A8D8KFC6-F1
#
_cell.length_a   1.000
_cell.length_b   1.000
_cell.length_c   1.000
_cell.angle_alpha   90.00
_cell.angle_beta   90.00
_cell.angle_gamma   90.00
#
_symmetry.space_group_name_H-M   'P 1'
#
loop_
_entity.id
_entity.type
_entity.pdbx_description
1 polymer ?
#
loop_
_entity_poly.entity_id
_entity_poly.type
_entity_poly.pdbx_seq_one_letter_code
_entity_poly.pdbx_strand_id
1 'polypeptide(L)'
;MVESAPECLQNFLRSACEKRIALISGEDIKLFMNMCTFLNKDIFEKPLKDLTICWINLMNSVKINETKEVVRFTQPIYFFLCKSLEEVIIEISNKTGIEKSKLLISDNNGWYANKTITWKQDNSLSRCLEHEYNFIFKLLKHFELTNRAIRPFNYSVVLLNRQKNISVWKLY
;
A
#
# COMPACT_ATOMS: atom_id res chain seq x y z
N MET A 1 -20.41 8.72 2.01
CA MET A 1 -18.95 8.52 2.13
C MET A 1 -18.59 7.58 3.28
N VAL A 2 -19.11 7.79 4.49
CA VAL A 2 -18.83 6.92 5.65
C VAL A 2 -19.39 5.51 5.46
N GLU A 3 -20.64 5.38 5.01
CA GLU A 3 -21.30 4.08 4.79
C GLU A 3 -20.71 3.28 3.62
N SER A 4 -20.07 3.97 2.68
CA SER A 4 -19.41 3.38 1.51
C SER A 4 -17.92 3.09 1.75
N ALA A 5 -17.40 3.34 2.96
CA ALA A 5 -16.02 3.05 3.32
C ALA A 5 -15.89 1.65 3.92
N PRO A 6 -14.74 0.97 3.79
CA PRO A 6 -14.52 -0.32 4.42
C PRO A 6 -14.59 -0.18 5.94
N GLU A 7 -15.02 -1.25 6.62
CA GLU A 7 -15.27 -1.28 8.07
C GLU A 7 -14.08 -0.75 8.89
N CYS A 8 -12.85 -1.07 8.46
CA CYS A 8 -11.62 -0.61 9.11
C CYS A 8 -11.48 0.93 9.17
N LEU A 9 -12.12 1.67 8.27
CA LEU A 9 -12.09 3.13 8.22
C LEU A 9 -13.34 3.80 8.81
N GLN A 10 -14.45 3.08 8.95
CA GLN A 10 -15.72 3.69 9.35
C GLN A 10 -15.65 4.38 10.72
N ASN A 11 -15.00 3.76 11.70
CA ASN A 11 -14.86 4.33 13.04
C ASN A 11 -14.08 5.64 13.05
N PHE A 12 -13.01 5.73 12.25
CA PHE A 12 -12.26 6.96 12.08
C PHE A 12 -13.09 8.03 11.37
N LEU A 13 -13.77 7.66 10.28
CA LEU A 13 -14.58 8.60 9.50
C LEU A 13 -15.79 9.15 10.29
N ARG A 14 -16.36 8.37 11.21
CA ARG A 14 -17.45 8.82 12.09
C ARG A 14 -16.99 9.77 13.20
N SER A 15 -15.76 9.59 13.69
CA SER A 15 -15.21 10.39 14.79
C SER A 15 -14.40 11.61 14.31
N ALA A 16 -13.99 11.64 13.04
CA ALA A 16 -13.28 12.76 12.45
C ALA A 16 -14.20 13.99 12.25
N CYS A 17 -13.66 15.19 12.46
CA CYS A 17 -14.39 16.42 12.15
C CYS A 17 -14.53 16.65 10.64
N GLU A 18 -15.56 17.39 10.22
CA GLU A 18 -15.89 17.63 8.81
C GLU A 18 -14.70 18.15 7.97
N LYS A 19 -13.91 19.08 8.53
CA LYS A 19 -12.73 19.60 7.85
C LYS A 19 -11.67 18.53 7.57
N ARG A 20 -11.50 17.56 8.47
CA ARG A 20 -10.58 16.43 8.28
C ARG A 20 -11.13 15.46 7.23
N ILE A 21 -12.42 15.20 7.27
CA ILE A 21 -13.13 14.37 6.28
C ILE A 21 -12.96 14.96 4.87
N ALA A 22 -13.06 16.28 4.72
CA ALA A 22 -12.89 16.97 3.44
C ALA A 22 -11.46 16.86 2.86
N LEU A 23 -10.45 16.54 3.67
CA LEU A 23 -9.08 16.33 3.22
C LEU A 23 -8.82 14.92 2.69
N ILE A 24 -9.74 13.98 2.94
CA ILE A 24 -9.60 12.58 2.54
C ILE A 24 -9.98 12.45 1.07
N SER A 25 -9.05 11.94 0.27
CA SER A 25 -9.32 11.63 -1.13
C SER A 25 -10.27 10.42 -1.25
N GLY A 26 -11.28 10.53 -2.11
CA GLY A 26 -12.12 9.38 -2.47
C GLY A 26 -11.32 8.21 -3.07
N GLU A 27 -10.17 8.50 -3.69
CA GLU A 27 -9.23 7.49 -4.19
C GLU A 27 -8.58 6.69 -3.06
N ASP A 28 -8.30 7.31 -1.92
CA ASP A 28 -7.74 6.62 -0.76
C ASP A 28 -8.78 5.64 -0.19
N ILE A 29 -10.04 6.09 -0.05
CA ILE A 29 -11.15 5.24 0.39
C ILE A 29 -11.35 4.06 -0.58
N LYS A 30 -11.33 4.33 -1.89
CA LYS A 30 -11.45 3.30 -2.93
C LYS A 30 -10.30 2.30 -2.86
N LEU A 31 -9.08 2.74 -2.61
CA LEU A 31 -7.94 1.85 -2.46
C LEU A 31 -8.13 0.90 -1.27
N PHE A 32 -8.47 1.42 -0.08
CA PHE A 32 -8.74 0.59 1.09
C PHE A 32 -9.90 -0.36 0.86
N MET A 33 -10.97 0.09 0.20
CA MET A 33 -12.10 -0.77 -0.18
C MET A 33 -11.65 -1.93 -1.06
N ASN A 34 -10.87 -1.65 -2.11
CA ASN A 34 -10.34 -2.67 -3.01
C ASN A 34 -9.44 -3.65 -2.25
N MET A 35 -8.55 -3.16 -1.39
CA MET A 35 -7.65 -4.00 -0.61
C MET A 35 -8.41 -4.92 0.35
N CYS A 36 -9.40 -4.41 1.08
CA CYS A 36 -10.22 -5.21 2.00
C CYS A 36 -11.12 -6.22 1.28
N THR A 37 -11.52 -5.95 0.03
CA THR A 37 -12.45 -6.79 -0.73
C THR A 37 -11.74 -7.89 -1.51
N PHE A 38 -10.60 -7.58 -2.13
CA PHE A 38 -10.01 -8.44 -3.17
C PHE A 38 -8.67 -9.09 -2.78
N LEU A 39 -8.06 -8.68 -1.68
CA LEU A 39 -6.82 -9.32 -1.20
C LEU A 39 -7.13 -10.53 -0.32
N ASN A 40 -6.25 -11.51 -0.37
CA ASN A 40 -6.35 -12.73 0.42
C ASN A 40 -6.25 -12.42 1.93
N LYS A 41 -7.31 -12.76 2.67
CA LYS A 41 -7.41 -12.47 4.12
C LYS A 41 -6.31 -13.15 4.94
N ASP A 42 -5.92 -14.38 4.59
CA ASP A 42 -4.86 -15.13 5.30
C ASP A 42 -3.50 -14.42 5.24
N ILE A 43 -3.28 -13.61 4.21
CA ILE A 43 -2.04 -12.83 4.02
C ILE A 43 -2.21 -11.42 4.57
N PHE A 44 -3.33 -10.76 4.26
CA PHE A 44 -3.44 -9.31 4.38
C PHE A 44 -4.30 -8.83 5.55
N GLU A 45 -4.97 -9.69 6.33
CA GLU A 45 -5.84 -9.22 7.41
C GLU A 45 -5.10 -8.33 8.42
N LYS A 46 -4.00 -8.83 9.00
CA LYS A 46 -3.19 -8.03 9.94
C LYS A 46 -2.46 -6.88 9.24
N PRO A 47 -1.77 -7.08 8.09
CA PRO A 47 -1.16 -5.98 7.35
C PRO A 47 -2.10 -4.82 7.03
N LEU A 48 -3.36 -5.09 6.66
CA LEU A 48 -4.34 -4.04 6.36
C LEU A 48 -4.83 -3.31 7.61
N LYS A 49 -4.97 -4.00 8.76
CA LYS A 49 -5.27 -3.36 10.04
C LYS A 49 -4.14 -2.39 10.42
N ASP A 50 -2.90 -2.84 10.34
CA ASP A 50 -1.73 -2.02 10.67
C ASP A 50 -1.55 -0.85 9.69
N LEU A 51 -1.76 -1.08 8.39
CA LEU A 51 -1.75 -0.01 7.37
C LEU A 51 -2.82 1.04 7.64
N THR A 52 -4.00 0.62 8.08
CA THR A 52 -5.10 1.53 8.42
C THR A 52 -4.73 2.42 9.60
N ILE A 53 -4.11 1.85 10.65
CA ILE A 53 -3.62 2.61 11.81
C ILE A 53 -2.56 3.64 11.37
N CYS A 54 -1.59 3.21 10.57
CA CYS A 54 -0.55 4.06 10.00
C CYS A 54 -1.13 5.24 9.21
N TRP A 55 -2.13 4.97 8.35
CA TRP A 55 -2.81 5.99 7.57
C TRP A 55 -3.61 6.96 8.45
N ILE A 56 -4.33 6.46 9.46
CA ILE A 56 -5.05 7.31 10.43
C ILE A 56 -4.08 8.23 11.19
N ASN A 57 -2.94 7.71 11.65
CA ASN A 57 -1.92 8.51 12.33
C ASN A 57 -1.36 9.61 11.43
N LEU A 58 -1.11 9.28 10.15
CA LEU A 58 -0.67 10.24 9.14
C LEU A 58 -1.75 11.30 8.87
N MET A 59 -3.01 10.91 8.77
CA MET A 59 -4.11 11.86 8.65
C MET A 59 -4.15 12.79 9.85
N ASN A 60 -4.03 12.26 11.07
CA ASN A 60 -4.09 13.04 12.31
C ASN A 60 -2.96 14.06 12.44
N SER A 61 -1.77 13.79 11.89
CA SER A 61 -0.64 14.72 11.91
C SER A 61 -0.78 15.88 10.92
N VAL A 62 -1.69 15.79 9.94
CA VAL A 62 -1.94 16.87 8.97
C VAL A 62 -2.62 18.05 9.64
N LYS A 63 -2.01 19.23 9.52
CA LYS A 63 -2.55 20.49 10.04
C LYS A 63 -3.69 20.98 9.14
N ILE A 64 -4.91 20.73 9.59
CA ILE A 64 -6.15 21.03 8.87
C ILE A 64 -6.27 22.51 8.47
N ASN A 65 -5.82 23.43 9.33
CA ASN A 65 -5.98 24.88 9.09
C ASN A 65 -4.96 25.46 8.10
N GLU A 66 -3.89 24.72 7.77
CA GLU A 66 -2.84 25.14 6.83
C GLU A 66 -2.99 24.47 5.45
N THR A 67 -3.85 23.46 5.34
CA THR A 67 -3.98 22.62 4.14
C THR A 67 -5.21 23.01 3.34
N LYS A 68 -5.01 23.63 2.17
CA LYS A 68 -6.11 24.06 1.28
C LYS A 68 -6.53 23.00 0.24
N GLU A 69 -5.79 21.90 0.13
CA GLU A 69 -5.98 20.89 -0.92
C GLU A 69 -6.21 19.49 -0.34
N VAL A 70 -6.99 18.67 -1.06
CA VAL A 70 -7.13 17.24 -0.78
C VAL A 70 -5.77 16.58 -0.89
N VAL A 71 -5.31 15.96 0.21
CA VAL A 71 -4.02 15.28 0.21
C VAL A 71 -4.24 13.84 -0.20
N ARG A 72 -3.69 13.46 -1.36
CA ARG A 72 -3.67 12.07 -1.80
C ARG A 72 -2.51 11.37 -1.09
N PHE A 73 -2.83 10.44 -0.21
CA PHE A 73 -1.79 9.67 0.49
C PHE A 73 -1.44 8.39 -0.24
N THR A 74 -2.36 7.88 -1.08
CA THR A 74 -2.21 6.58 -1.72
C THR A 74 -2.03 6.67 -3.23
N GLN A 75 -1.34 5.69 -3.82
CA GLN A 75 -1.22 5.55 -5.27
C GLN A 75 -1.95 4.29 -5.75
N PRO A 76 -2.67 4.30 -6.89
CA PRO A 76 -3.39 3.13 -7.39
C PRO A 76 -2.49 1.91 -7.62
N ILE A 77 -1.22 2.15 -7.99
CA ILE A 77 -0.22 1.10 -8.19
C ILE A 77 -0.03 0.23 -6.94
N TYR A 78 -0.30 0.76 -5.75
CA TYR A 78 -0.14 0.05 -4.48
C TYR A 78 -1.02 -1.21 -4.41
N PHE A 79 -2.26 -1.15 -4.90
CA PHE A 79 -3.15 -2.31 -4.95
C PHE A 79 -2.62 -3.41 -5.88
N PHE A 80 -2.18 -3.02 -7.07
CA PHE A 80 -1.63 -3.97 -8.04
C PHE A 80 -0.36 -4.64 -7.52
N LEU A 81 0.51 -3.88 -6.84
CA LEU A 81 1.67 -4.45 -6.17
C LEU A 81 1.30 -5.43 -5.05
N CYS A 82 0.23 -5.16 -4.29
CA CYS A 82 -0.29 -6.12 -3.31
C CYS A 82 -0.78 -7.41 -3.97
N LYS A 83 -1.47 -7.32 -5.12
CA LYS A 83 -1.89 -8.50 -5.89
C LYS A 83 -0.71 -9.30 -6.42
N SER A 84 0.30 -8.65 -7.00
CA SER A 84 1.51 -9.35 -7.44
C SER A 84 2.24 -10.01 -6.27
N LEU A 85 2.30 -9.33 -5.11
CA LEU A 85 2.90 -9.92 -3.91
C LEU A 85 2.11 -11.15 -3.42
N GLU A 86 0.78 -11.09 -3.46
CA GLU A 86 -0.11 -12.20 -3.09
C GLU A 86 0.21 -13.47 -3.88
N GLU A 87 0.31 -13.35 -5.21
CA GLU A 87 0.61 -14.46 -6.11
C GLU A 87 1.95 -15.11 -5.77
N VAL A 88 2.98 -14.28 -5.58
CA VAL A 88 4.33 -14.77 -5.22
C VAL A 88 4.35 -15.40 -3.82
N ILE A 89 3.66 -14.81 -2.84
CA ILE A 89 3.55 -15.38 -1.49
C ILE A 89 2.89 -16.76 -1.52
N ILE A 90 1.81 -16.91 -2.29
CA ILE A 90 1.11 -18.20 -2.45
C ILE A 90 2.06 -19.23 -3.05
N GLU A 91 2.79 -18.87 -4.10
CA GLU A 91 3.72 -19.80 -4.77
C GLU A 91 4.88 -20.21 -3.84
N ILE A 92 5.48 -19.26 -3.12
CA ILE A 92 6.54 -19.54 -2.13
C ILE A 92 6.00 -20.42 -1.01
N SER A 93 4.81 -20.12 -0.48
CA SER A 93 4.17 -20.91 0.58
C SER A 93 3.94 -22.35 0.14
N ASN A 94 3.43 -22.55 -1.09
CA ASN A 94 3.19 -23.89 -1.64
C ASN A 94 4.48 -24.71 -1.80
N LYS A 95 5.59 -24.07 -2.21
CA LYS A 95 6.87 -24.76 -2.42
C LYS A 95 7.66 -25.03 -1.13
N THR A 96 7.56 -24.13 -0.15
CA THR A 96 8.37 -24.19 1.08
C THR A 96 7.62 -24.82 2.25
N GLY A 97 6.28 -24.75 2.26
CA GLY A 97 5.45 -25.07 3.42
C GLY A 97 5.43 -23.97 4.49
N ILE A 98 6.08 -22.82 4.23
CA ILE A 98 5.98 -21.65 5.12
C ILE A 98 4.55 -21.12 5.06
N GLU A 99 3.98 -20.81 6.21
CA GLU A 99 2.65 -20.21 6.32
C GLU A 99 2.61 -18.84 5.63
N LYS A 100 1.56 -18.57 4.82
CA LYS A 100 1.46 -17.34 4.03
C LYS A 100 1.57 -16.07 4.88
N SER A 101 0.98 -16.07 6.07
CA SER A 101 1.01 -14.98 7.05
C SER A 101 2.43 -14.64 7.53
N LYS A 102 3.36 -15.60 7.48
CA LYS A 102 4.78 -15.41 7.85
C LYS A 102 5.61 -14.81 6.71
N LEU A 103 5.08 -14.75 5.49
CA LEU A 103 5.73 -14.13 4.34
C LEU A 103 5.32 -12.65 4.17
N LEU A 104 4.42 -12.12 4.98
CA LEU A 104 4.16 -10.68 5.08
C LEU A 104 3.91 -10.31 6.53
N ILE A 105 4.97 -9.85 7.19
CA ILE A 105 4.92 -9.44 8.59
C ILE A 105 4.52 -7.95 8.62
N SER A 106 3.78 -7.54 9.63
CA SER A 106 3.45 -6.13 9.83
C SER A 106 3.50 -5.74 11.30
N ASP A 107 3.74 -4.47 11.57
CA ASP A 107 3.54 -3.83 12.86
C ASP A 107 3.11 -2.36 12.67
N ASN A 108 3.06 -1.60 13.78
CA ASN A 108 2.67 -0.18 13.77
C ASN A 108 3.63 0.75 12.99
N ASN A 109 4.77 0.26 12.53
CA ASN A 109 5.75 0.97 11.71
C ASN A 109 5.68 0.58 10.23
N GLY A 110 4.86 -0.40 9.86
CA GLY A 110 4.57 -0.78 8.49
C GLY A 110 4.78 -2.27 8.21
N TRP A 111 4.96 -2.60 6.94
CA TRP A 111 5.10 -3.98 6.49
C TRP A 111 6.57 -4.41 6.44
N TYR A 112 6.84 -5.71 6.54
CA TYR A 112 8.16 -6.32 6.50
C TYR A 112 8.12 -7.63 5.71
N ALA A 113 9.11 -7.79 4.83
CA ALA A 113 9.38 -9.06 4.18
C ALA A 113 9.99 -10.04 5.20
N ASN A 114 9.71 -11.33 4.99
CA ASN A 114 10.44 -12.37 5.69
C ASN A 114 11.89 -12.39 5.18
N LYS A 115 12.85 -12.33 6.11
CA LYS A 115 14.28 -12.28 5.78
C LYS A 115 14.88 -13.65 5.44
N THR A 116 14.16 -14.74 5.72
CA THR A 116 14.72 -16.09 5.63
C THR A 116 13.68 -17.05 5.07
N ILE A 117 13.75 -17.28 3.76
CA ILE A 117 12.94 -18.28 3.07
C ILE A 117 13.77 -19.56 2.97
N THR A 118 13.41 -20.57 3.77
CA THR A 118 14.11 -21.86 3.74
C THR A 118 13.56 -22.72 2.60
N TRP A 119 14.33 -22.81 1.52
CA TRP A 119 14.01 -23.66 0.38
C TRP A 119 14.47 -25.11 0.62
N LYS A 120 13.64 -26.09 0.22
CA LYS A 120 14.02 -27.52 0.27
C LYS A 120 15.13 -27.85 -0.74
N GLN A 121 15.16 -27.13 -1.86
CA GLN A 121 16.17 -27.23 -2.92
C GLN A 121 16.46 -25.83 -3.43
N ASP A 122 17.74 -25.48 -3.52
CA ASP A 122 18.18 -24.23 -4.14
C ASP A 122 18.37 -24.44 -5.64
N ASN A 123 17.43 -23.93 -6.43
CA ASN A 123 17.45 -23.98 -7.90
C ASN A 123 17.15 -22.60 -8.51
N SER A 124 17.22 -22.50 -9.83
CA SER A 124 16.96 -21.22 -10.52
C SER A 124 15.58 -20.65 -10.19
N LEU A 125 14.56 -21.51 -10.09
CA LEU A 125 13.20 -21.09 -9.77
C LEU A 125 13.07 -20.52 -8.35
N SER A 126 13.68 -21.14 -7.33
CA SER A 126 13.66 -20.62 -5.96
C SER A 126 14.31 -19.24 -5.87
N ARG A 127 15.46 -19.06 -6.54
CA ARG A 127 16.16 -17.77 -6.60
C ARG A 127 15.34 -16.71 -7.33
N CYS A 128 14.69 -17.07 -8.44
CA CYS A 128 13.81 -16.17 -9.18
C CYS A 128 12.62 -15.71 -8.32
N LEU A 129 11.93 -16.64 -7.64
CA LEU A 129 10.80 -16.31 -6.76
C LEU A 129 11.23 -15.40 -5.60
N GLU A 130 12.37 -15.67 -4.98
CA GLU A 130 12.88 -14.84 -3.89
C GLU A 130 13.30 -13.44 -4.40
N HIS A 131 13.89 -13.34 -5.58
CA HIS A 131 14.18 -12.05 -6.22
C HIS A 131 12.90 -11.27 -6.53
N GLU A 132 11.89 -11.92 -7.10
CA GLU A 132 10.61 -11.29 -7.42
C GLU A 132 9.89 -10.81 -6.16
N TYR A 133 9.80 -11.66 -5.14
CA TYR A 133 9.26 -11.33 -3.83
C TYR A 133 9.92 -10.09 -3.23
N ASN A 134 11.25 -10.09 -3.16
CA ASN A 134 12.01 -8.97 -2.63
C ASN A 134 11.88 -7.70 -3.48
N PHE A 135 11.79 -7.84 -4.80
CA PHE A 135 11.63 -6.73 -5.72
C PHE A 135 10.25 -6.06 -5.57
N ILE A 136 9.17 -6.84 -5.57
CA ILE A 136 7.81 -6.32 -5.34
C ILE A 136 7.74 -5.65 -3.97
N PHE A 137 8.35 -6.25 -2.94
CA PHE A 137 8.38 -5.65 -1.61
C PHE A 137 9.11 -4.30 -1.59
N LYS A 138 10.24 -4.16 -2.30
CA LYS A 138 10.94 -2.87 -2.46
C LYS A 138 10.06 -1.82 -3.17
N LEU A 139 9.29 -2.23 -4.18
CA LEU A 139 8.33 -1.34 -4.85
C LEU A 139 7.21 -0.92 -3.90
N LEU A 140 6.63 -1.83 -3.13
CA LEU A 140 5.63 -1.50 -2.11
C LEU A 140 6.17 -0.47 -1.11
N LYS A 141 7.41 -0.64 -0.64
CA LYS A 141 8.06 0.35 0.24
C LYS A 141 8.27 1.70 -0.42
N HIS A 142 8.56 1.74 -1.72
CA HIS A 142 8.67 2.99 -2.45
C HIS A 142 7.37 3.78 -2.53
N PHE A 143 6.25 3.06 -2.68
CA PHE A 143 4.92 3.64 -2.79
C PHE A 143 4.14 3.65 -1.46
N GLU A 144 4.80 3.32 -0.33
CA GLU A 144 4.18 3.23 0.98
C GLU A 144 3.72 4.60 1.50
N LEU A 145 2.58 4.61 2.16
CA LEU A 145 1.85 5.81 2.60
C LEU A 145 2.64 6.65 3.62
N THR A 146 3.47 6.00 4.43
CA THR A 146 4.12 6.58 5.61
C THR A 146 5.55 7.05 5.37
N ASN A 147 6.19 6.63 4.28
CA ASN A 147 7.64 6.78 4.12
C ASN A 147 8.04 7.73 2.99
N ARG A 148 7.70 9.03 3.15
CA ARG A 148 8.15 10.08 2.21
C ARG A 148 9.66 10.34 2.26
N ALA A 149 10.33 9.94 3.34
CA ALA A 149 11.73 10.23 3.61
C ALA A 149 12.71 9.15 3.11
N ILE A 150 12.30 7.88 3.04
CA ILE A 150 13.16 6.78 2.59
C ILE A 150 12.64 6.28 1.25
N ARG A 151 13.08 6.92 0.16
CA ARG A 151 12.86 6.37 -1.17
C ARG A 151 13.95 5.34 -1.43
N PRO A 152 13.62 4.05 -1.58
CA PRO A 152 14.62 3.02 -1.90
C PRO A 152 15.20 3.20 -3.32
N PHE A 153 14.63 4.08 -4.14
CA PHE A 153 15.08 4.41 -5.48
C PHE A 153 15.49 5.89 -5.56
N ASN A 154 16.69 6.14 -6.08
CA ASN A 154 17.24 7.48 -6.31
C ASN A 154 16.66 8.09 -7.59
N TYR A 155 15.49 8.71 -7.50
CA TYR A 155 14.95 9.54 -8.58
C TYR A 155 14.68 10.97 -8.07
N SER A 156 15.12 11.96 -8.86
CA SER A 156 14.69 13.35 -8.72
C SER A 156 13.24 13.44 -9.22
N VAL A 157 12.30 13.59 -8.29
CA VAL A 157 10.91 13.89 -8.67
C VAL A 157 10.87 15.33 -9.16
N VAL A 158 10.86 15.50 -10.48
CA VAL A 158 10.42 16.74 -11.10
C VAL A 158 8.90 16.79 -10.89
N LEU A 159 8.45 17.65 -9.98
CA LEU A 159 7.05 18.01 -9.86
C LEU A 159 6.64 18.61 -11.21
N LEU A 160 5.98 17.83 -12.05
CA LEU A 160 5.29 18.36 -13.22
C LEU A 160 4.17 19.25 -12.68
N ASN A 161 4.38 20.56 -12.75
CA ASN A 161 3.38 21.56 -12.41
C ASN A 161 2.06 21.17 -13.08
N ARG A 162 1.04 20.91 -12.26
CA ARG A 162 -0.33 20.57 -12.66
C ARG A 162 -1.07 21.79 -13.23
N GLN A 163 -0.43 22.55 -14.10
CA GLN A 163 -1.07 23.60 -14.87
C GLN A 163 -0.50 23.60 -16.30
N LYS A 164 -1.43 23.37 -17.24
CA LYS A 164 -1.28 23.44 -18.70
C LYS A 164 -0.50 22.29 -19.36
N ASN A 165 -1.19 21.19 -19.65
CA ASN A 165 -1.18 20.60 -20.99
C ASN A 165 -2.25 19.51 -21.11
N ILE A 166 -3.48 19.94 -21.41
CA ILE A 166 -4.58 19.08 -21.87
C ILE A 166 -4.40 18.71 -23.36
N SER A 167 -3.31 19.12 -24.02
CA SER A 167 -3.14 19.01 -25.47
C SER A 167 -2.24 17.88 -25.99
N VAL A 168 -1.82 16.91 -25.16
CA VAL A 168 -0.88 15.84 -25.63
C VAL A 168 -1.57 14.57 -26.15
N TRP A 169 -2.90 14.51 -26.17
CA TRP A 169 -3.63 13.42 -26.83
C TRP A 169 -4.51 13.95 -27.98
N LYS A 170 -3.86 14.35 -29.07
CA LYS A 170 -4.44 14.23 -30.41
C LYS A 170 -3.59 13.24 -31.20
N LEU A 171 -4.00 11.99 -31.17
CA LEU A 171 -3.72 11.04 -32.24
C LEU A 171 -4.96 11.06 -33.14
N TYR A 172 -4.86 11.77 -34.24
CA TYR A 172 -5.31 11.43 -35.60
C TYR A 172 -4.79 12.54 -36.53
#